data_AF-A0A522UVE4-F1
#
_entry.id   AF-A0A522UVE4-F1
#
_cell.length_a   1.000
_cell.length_b   1.000
_cell.length_c   1.000
_cell.angle_alpha   90.00
_cell.angle_beta   90.00
_cell.angle_gamma   90.00
#
_symmetry.space_group_name_H-M   'P 1'
#
loop_
_entity.id
_entity.type
_entity.pdbx_description
1 polymer ?
#
loop_
_entity_poly.entity_id
_entity_poly.type
_entity_poly.pdbx_seq_one_letter_code
_entity_poly.pdbx_strand_id
1 'polypeptide(L)'
;MQNSDTTKYIIHAKIKADGVIERPDVIGAIFGQTEGLIGADLDLRELQKSGRIGRLEVNIKSNMGKSMGTIDIPSSLDKVETAVLAASLETIDRIGPCLANIGIAKIEDVRSSKRKKVIERAKQILSEMFDEMLPESQEITDEVRQSLRIEEIMNYGKENIPMGPNVVDSDAIIVVEGRADVLNLLRYGIKNAIAVGGTNVPQPVTDLCKKKTVTAFTDGDRGGELIIKELLQVADVDFIARAPDGKGVEELVQKEILKSL
;
A
#
# COMPACT_ATOMS: atom_id res chain seq x y z
N MET A 1 31.01 -10.17 3.78
CA MET A 1 30.76 -9.37 2.56
C MET A 1 30.50 -7.94 3.01
N GLN A 2 31.37 -7.00 2.64
CA GLN A 2 31.49 -5.68 3.27
C GLN A 2 30.40 -4.68 2.81
N ASN A 3 29.64 -4.21 3.80
CA ASN A 3 28.96 -2.92 3.98
C ASN A 3 28.37 -2.18 2.77
N SER A 4 27.04 -2.28 2.62
CA SER A 4 26.19 -1.34 1.88
C SER A 4 25.09 -0.76 2.79
N ASP A 5 25.44 -0.34 4.02
CA ASP A 5 24.46 0.13 5.00
C ASP A 5 24.01 1.58 4.80
N THR A 6 24.65 2.33 3.91
CA THR A 6 24.32 3.75 3.64
C THR A 6 23.50 3.96 2.36
N THR A 7 23.32 2.94 1.52
CA THR A 7 22.54 3.05 0.28
C THR A 7 21.09 3.40 0.60
N LYS A 8 20.62 4.52 0.04
CA LYS A 8 19.24 5.01 0.16
C LYS A 8 18.44 4.68 -1.09
N TYR A 9 19.06 4.78 -2.26
CA TYR A 9 18.45 4.57 -3.56
C TYR A 9 19.33 3.70 -4.45
N ILE A 10 18.74 2.97 -5.39
CA ILE A 10 19.45 2.31 -6.48
C ILE A 10 18.86 2.82 -7.79
N ILE A 11 19.71 3.40 -8.64
CA ILE A 11 19.31 3.78 -10.00
C ILE A 11 19.51 2.55 -10.88
N HIS A 12 18.44 2.09 -11.51
CA HIS A 12 18.46 1.01 -12.48
C HIS A 12 18.36 1.59 -13.88
N ALA A 13 19.39 1.39 -14.70
CA ALA A 13 19.42 1.84 -16.09
C ALA A 13 19.62 0.67 -17.05
N LYS A 14 19.13 0.84 -18.28
CA LYS A 14 19.30 -0.10 -19.38
C LYS A 14 20.13 0.55 -20.47
N ILE A 15 21.09 -0.20 -21.01
CA ILE A 15 21.94 0.24 -22.12
C ILE A 15 21.59 -0.54 -23.36
N LYS A 16 21.57 0.15 -24.50
CA LYS A 16 21.61 -0.44 -25.84
C LYS A 16 22.71 0.24 -26.64
N ALA A 17 23.57 -0.52 -27.29
CA ALA A 17 24.61 0.00 -28.15
C ALA A 17 24.66 -0.75 -29.49
N ASP A 18 24.90 0.01 -30.57
CA ASP A 18 25.06 -0.51 -31.93
C ASP A 18 26.53 -0.87 -32.20
N GLY A 19 27.02 -1.85 -31.45
CA GLY A 19 28.35 -2.41 -31.57
C GLY A 19 28.69 -3.31 -30.39
N VAL A 20 29.91 -3.86 -30.38
CA VAL A 20 30.41 -4.66 -29.25
C VAL A 20 31.07 -3.71 -28.26
N ILE A 21 30.52 -3.63 -27.05
CA ILE A 21 31.08 -2.87 -25.94
C ILE A 21 31.41 -3.80 -24.77
N GLU A 22 32.40 -3.43 -23.98
CA GLU A 22 32.76 -4.13 -22.75
C GLU A 22 32.44 -3.30 -21.50
N ARG A 23 32.51 -3.95 -20.34
CA ARG A 23 32.29 -3.29 -19.04
C ARG A 23 33.20 -2.06 -18.83
N PRO A 24 34.51 -2.09 -19.15
CA PRO A 24 35.38 -0.92 -18.98
C PRO A 24 34.92 0.28 -19.82
N ASP A 25 34.43 0.06 -21.04
CA ASP A 25 33.96 1.12 -21.94
C ASP A 25 32.77 1.87 -21.33
N VAL A 26 31.82 1.11 -20.78
CA VAL A 26 30.62 1.66 -20.13
C VAL A 26 31.00 2.51 -18.93
N ILE A 27 31.89 1.99 -18.07
CA ILE A 27 32.38 2.72 -16.89
C ILE A 27 33.09 4.00 -17.32
N GLY A 28 33.95 3.91 -18.34
CA GLY A 28 34.66 5.05 -18.91
C GLY A 28 33.71 6.12 -19.45
N ALA A 29 32.68 5.73 -20.19
CA ALA A 29 31.67 6.65 -20.71
C ALA A 29 30.87 7.32 -19.58
N ILE A 30 30.44 6.56 -18.58
CA ILE A 30 29.70 7.10 -17.43
C ILE A 30 30.53 8.16 -16.71
N PHE A 31 31.76 7.85 -16.32
CA PHE A 31 32.57 8.84 -15.60
C PHE A 31 33.02 10.00 -16.49
N GLY A 32 33.37 9.76 -17.75
CA GLY A 32 33.92 10.80 -18.62
C GLY A 32 32.88 11.77 -19.13
N GLN A 33 31.69 11.30 -19.53
CA GLN A 33 30.67 12.17 -20.13
C GLN A 33 29.75 12.82 -19.10
N THR A 34 29.67 12.30 -17.87
CA THR A 34 28.92 12.98 -16.80
C THR A 34 29.75 14.03 -16.06
N GLU A 35 31.09 14.02 -16.23
CA GLU A 35 32.01 14.97 -15.62
C GLU A 35 31.73 16.40 -16.15
N GLY A 36 31.51 17.34 -15.22
CA GLY A 36 31.26 18.76 -15.54
C GLY A 36 29.85 19.10 -16.02
N LEU A 37 28.96 18.13 -16.25
CA LEU A 37 27.55 18.39 -16.62
C LEU A 37 26.67 18.79 -15.43
N ILE A 38 26.99 18.19 -14.29
CA ILE A 38 26.28 18.30 -13.02
C ILE A 38 27.32 18.87 -12.07
N GLY A 39 27.08 20.05 -11.51
CA GLY A 39 28.10 20.85 -10.79
C GLY A 39 28.98 20.05 -9.82
N ALA A 40 30.14 20.60 -9.45
CA ALA A 40 31.25 19.86 -8.81
C ALA A 40 30.88 18.92 -7.64
N ASP A 41 29.82 19.22 -6.89
CA ASP A 41 29.32 18.40 -5.77
C ASP A 41 28.62 17.09 -6.20
N LEU A 42 28.26 16.96 -7.48
CA LEU A 42 27.58 15.81 -8.08
C LEU A 42 28.44 15.02 -9.06
N ASP A 43 29.75 15.31 -9.12
CA ASP A 43 30.70 14.53 -9.89
C ASP A 43 30.75 13.08 -9.37
N LEU A 44 30.44 12.11 -10.25
CA LEU A 44 30.43 10.68 -9.93
C LEU A 44 31.76 10.18 -9.33
N ARG A 45 32.91 10.73 -9.76
CA ARG A 45 34.22 10.31 -9.26
C ARG A 45 34.43 10.76 -7.81
N GLU A 46 34.05 11.99 -7.49
CA GLU A 46 34.12 12.53 -6.13
C GLU A 46 33.05 11.91 -5.22
N LEU A 47 31.86 11.65 -5.75
CA LEU A 47 30.79 10.94 -5.04
C LEU A 47 31.18 9.49 -4.71
N GLN A 48 31.91 8.82 -5.59
CA GLN A 48 32.42 7.47 -5.32
C GLN A 48 33.56 7.48 -4.28
N LYS A 49 34.50 8.45 -4.37
CA LYS A 49 35.57 8.61 -3.37
C LYS A 49 35.03 8.93 -1.97
N SER A 50 34.05 9.81 -1.89
CA SER A 50 33.38 10.18 -0.63
C SER A 50 32.44 9.10 -0.10
N GLY A 51 32.22 8.01 -0.85
CA GLY A 51 31.33 6.92 -0.47
C GLY A 51 29.84 7.26 -0.58
N ARG A 52 29.49 8.41 -1.17
CA ARG A 52 28.10 8.80 -1.42
C ARG A 52 27.46 7.94 -2.53
N ILE A 53 28.26 7.49 -3.49
CA ILE A 53 27.90 6.53 -4.54
C ILE A 53 28.67 5.22 -4.33
N GLY A 54 27.99 4.10 -4.52
CA GLY A 54 28.55 2.75 -4.41
C GLY A 54 29.35 2.31 -5.64
N ARG A 55 29.66 1.01 -5.69
CA ARG A 55 30.26 0.41 -6.89
C ARG A 55 29.21 0.28 -7.99
N LEU A 56 29.57 0.69 -9.19
CA LEU A 56 28.75 0.53 -10.38
C LEU A 56 28.74 -0.95 -10.79
N GLU A 57 27.55 -1.55 -10.79
CA GLU A 57 27.34 -2.89 -11.30
C GLU A 57 26.88 -2.79 -12.75
N VAL A 58 27.69 -3.31 -13.67
CA VAL A 58 27.44 -3.23 -15.10
C VAL A 58 27.48 -4.63 -15.66
N ASN A 59 26.36 -5.04 -16.26
CA ASN A 59 26.21 -6.34 -16.90
C ASN A 59 25.90 -6.14 -18.38
N ILE A 60 26.84 -6.49 -19.25
CA ILE A 60 26.68 -6.38 -20.71
C ILE A 60 26.62 -7.77 -21.33
N LYS A 61 25.72 -7.93 -22.30
CA LYS A 61 25.67 -9.07 -23.21
C LYS A 61 25.71 -8.55 -24.64
N SER A 62 26.62 -9.11 -25.43
CA SER A 62 26.82 -8.74 -26.83
C SER A 62 26.39 -9.91 -27.71
N ASN A 63 25.55 -9.64 -28.72
CA ASN A 63 25.13 -10.64 -29.70
C ASN A 63 24.94 -10.00 -31.07
N MET A 64 25.42 -10.64 -32.13
CA MET A 64 25.24 -10.20 -33.53
C MET A 64 25.58 -8.72 -33.78
N GLY A 65 26.67 -8.22 -33.19
CA GLY A 65 27.11 -6.83 -33.39
C GLY A 65 26.29 -5.76 -32.66
N LYS A 66 25.39 -6.16 -31.75
CA LYS A 66 24.69 -5.25 -30.82
C LYS A 66 24.94 -5.67 -29.38
N SER A 67 25.00 -4.69 -28.50
CA SER A 67 25.16 -4.92 -27.06
C SER A 67 23.97 -4.39 -26.29
N MET A 68 23.51 -5.19 -25.34
CA MET A 68 22.47 -4.81 -24.39
C MET A 68 22.97 -5.08 -22.98
N GLY A 69 22.59 -4.22 -22.04
CA GLY A 69 23.02 -4.40 -20.67
C GLY A 69 22.21 -3.61 -19.66
N THR A 70 22.56 -3.81 -18.41
CA THR A 70 21.99 -3.11 -17.26
C THR A 70 23.10 -2.46 -16.44
N ILE A 71 22.79 -1.30 -15.86
CA ILE A 71 23.62 -0.59 -14.92
C ILE A 71 22.81 -0.41 -13.64
N ASP A 72 23.39 -0.81 -12.51
CA ASP A 72 22.86 -0.52 -11.19
C ASP A 72 23.83 0.39 -10.44
N ILE A 73 23.33 1.55 -9.99
CA ILE A 73 24.11 2.55 -9.27
C ILE A 73 23.53 2.73 -7.87
N PRO A 74 24.19 2.21 -6.83
CA PRO A 74 23.81 2.45 -5.44
C PRO A 74 24.14 3.90 -5.06
N SER A 75 23.16 4.62 -4.51
CA SER A 75 23.28 6.02 -4.10
C SER A 75 22.82 6.22 -2.66
N SER A 76 23.56 7.02 -1.90
CA SER A 76 23.18 7.52 -0.58
C SER A 76 22.77 9.00 -0.60
N LEU A 77 22.69 9.60 -1.79
CA LEU A 77 22.27 10.97 -2.04
C LEU A 77 20.81 11.20 -1.64
N ASP A 78 20.39 12.46 -1.67
CA ASP A 78 18.98 12.78 -1.54
C ASP A 78 18.18 12.43 -2.82
N LYS A 79 16.86 12.59 -2.77
CA LYS A 79 15.97 12.22 -3.88
C LYS A 79 16.19 13.10 -5.12
N VAL A 80 16.51 14.38 -4.93
CA VAL A 80 16.67 15.35 -6.02
C VAL A 80 18.02 15.11 -6.69
N GLU A 81 19.09 15.06 -5.92
CA GLU A 81 20.45 14.73 -6.37
C GLU A 81 20.49 13.39 -7.12
N THR A 82 19.83 12.35 -6.59
CA THR A 82 19.75 11.03 -7.25
C THR A 82 19.00 11.12 -8.58
N ALA A 83 17.94 11.93 -8.68
CA ALA A 83 17.19 12.09 -9.92
C ALA A 83 17.99 12.87 -10.98
N VAL A 84 18.69 13.93 -10.57
CA VAL A 84 19.57 14.70 -11.46
C VAL A 84 20.70 13.81 -11.98
N LEU A 85 21.31 13.02 -11.09
CA LEU A 85 22.33 12.04 -11.51
C LEU A 85 21.76 11.03 -12.49
N ALA A 86 20.58 10.47 -12.23
CA ALA A 86 19.94 9.54 -13.16
C ALA A 86 19.69 10.18 -14.54
N ALA A 87 19.21 11.42 -14.58
CA ALA A 87 18.99 12.14 -15.83
C ALA A 87 20.30 12.38 -16.61
N SER A 88 21.40 12.66 -15.91
CA SER A 88 22.72 12.83 -16.56
C SER A 88 23.24 11.55 -17.25
N LEU A 89 22.79 10.37 -16.82
CA LEU A 89 23.18 9.13 -17.48
C LEU A 89 22.49 8.96 -18.83
N GLU A 90 21.29 9.52 -19.00
CA GLU A 90 20.55 9.46 -20.26
C GLU A 90 21.16 10.37 -21.34
N THR A 91 22.01 11.34 -20.95
CA THR A 91 22.69 12.22 -21.91
C THR A 91 23.88 11.53 -22.60
N ILE A 92 24.27 10.34 -22.14
CA ILE A 92 25.38 9.57 -22.70
C ILE A 92 24.93 8.94 -24.02
N ASP A 93 25.48 9.43 -25.13
CA ASP A 93 25.12 9.03 -26.49
C ASP A 93 26.17 8.09 -27.14
N ARG A 94 27.33 7.92 -26.49
CA ARG A 94 28.45 7.15 -27.01
C ARG A 94 29.14 6.34 -25.92
N ILE A 95 29.43 5.07 -26.17
CA ILE A 95 30.21 4.20 -25.29
C ILE A 95 31.33 3.57 -26.11
N GLY A 96 32.58 3.89 -25.74
CA GLY A 96 33.75 3.52 -26.55
C GLY A 96 33.63 4.11 -27.97
N PRO A 97 33.80 3.30 -29.03
CA PRO A 97 33.63 3.74 -30.42
C PRO A 97 32.17 3.71 -30.90
N CYS A 98 31.22 3.19 -30.12
CA CYS A 98 29.87 2.86 -30.57
C CYS A 98 28.83 3.88 -30.10
N LEU A 99 27.80 4.12 -30.92
CA LEU A 99 26.61 4.84 -30.50
C LEU A 99 25.83 3.98 -29.49
N ALA A 100 25.39 4.64 -28.42
CA ALA A 100 24.66 3.99 -27.34
C ALA A 100 23.52 4.87 -26.85
N ASN A 101 22.53 4.24 -26.24
CA ASN A 101 21.44 4.90 -25.56
C ASN A 101 21.27 4.26 -24.19
N ILE A 102 21.28 5.09 -23.16
CA ILE A 102 21.02 4.71 -21.77
C ILE A 102 19.64 5.25 -21.40
N GLY A 103 18.75 4.37 -20.96
CA GLY A 103 17.44 4.74 -20.44
C GLY A 103 17.30 4.33 -18.98
N ILE A 104 16.80 5.23 -18.13
CA ILE A 104 16.50 4.92 -16.73
C ILE A 104 15.25 4.04 -16.66
N ALA A 105 15.40 2.84 -16.12
CA ALA A 105 14.31 1.89 -15.95
C ALA A 105 13.47 2.23 -14.71
N LYS A 106 14.12 2.51 -13.58
CA LYS A 106 13.49 2.95 -12.33
C LYS A 106 14.55 3.42 -11.32
N ILE A 107 14.14 4.21 -10.34
CA ILE A 107 14.92 4.50 -9.13
C ILE A 107 14.25 3.80 -7.95
N GLU A 108 14.93 2.85 -7.33
CA GLU A 108 14.40 2.05 -6.21
C GLU A 108 14.83 2.64 -4.87
N ASP A 109 13.88 2.95 -3.98
CA ASP A 109 14.15 3.27 -2.58
C ASP A 109 14.31 1.98 -1.76
N VAL A 110 15.56 1.63 -1.45
CA VAL A 110 15.87 0.41 -0.71
C VAL A 110 15.39 0.44 0.75
N ARG A 111 15.13 1.62 1.32
CA ARG A 111 14.60 1.74 2.69
C ARG A 111 13.12 1.35 2.75
N SER A 112 12.36 1.65 1.70
CA SER A 112 10.96 1.21 1.59
C SER A 112 10.87 -0.33 1.47
N SER A 113 11.76 -0.93 0.68
CA SER A 113 11.87 -2.37 0.48
C SER A 113 12.34 -3.10 1.76
N LYS A 114 13.39 -2.59 2.42
CA LYS A 114 13.86 -3.11 3.71
C LYS A 114 12.78 -2.98 4.79
N ARG A 115 12.06 -1.86 4.88
CA ARG A 115 10.95 -1.69 5.83
C ARG A 115 9.87 -2.76 5.65
N LYS A 116 9.44 -3.04 4.41
CA LYS A 116 8.49 -4.13 4.14
C LYS A 116 9.02 -5.49 4.59
N LYS A 117 10.30 -5.80 4.29
CA LYS A 117 10.94 -7.05 4.76
C LYS A 117 11.04 -7.15 6.27
N VAL A 118 11.36 -6.04 6.96
CA VAL A 118 11.38 -5.98 8.42
C VAL A 118 9.99 -6.23 8.99
N ILE A 119 8.95 -5.61 8.41
CA ILE A 119 7.56 -5.83 8.83
C ILE A 119 7.16 -7.30 8.63
N GLU A 120 7.41 -7.88 7.45
CA GLU A 120 7.08 -9.29 7.18
C GLU A 120 7.86 -10.26 8.08
N ARG A 121 9.16 -10.01 8.30
CA ARG A 121 9.95 -10.85 9.22
C ARG A 121 9.53 -10.67 10.66
N ALA A 122 9.16 -9.46 11.08
CA ALA A 122 8.61 -9.22 12.40
C ALA A 122 7.27 -9.95 12.59
N LYS A 123 6.38 -9.97 11.58
CA LYS A 123 5.15 -10.77 11.61
C LYS A 123 5.44 -12.27 11.76
N GLN A 124 6.43 -12.79 11.05
CA GLN A 124 6.85 -14.20 11.18
C GLN A 124 7.42 -14.51 12.56
N ILE A 125 8.36 -13.68 13.06
CA ILE A 125 8.94 -13.84 14.40
C ILE A 125 7.85 -13.78 15.47
N LEU A 126 6.89 -12.86 15.33
CA LEU A 126 5.74 -12.76 16.22
C LEU A 126 4.92 -14.07 16.19
N SER A 127 4.61 -14.59 15.01
CA SER A 127 3.90 -15.87 14.87
C SER A 127 4.66 -17.03 15.51
N GLU A 128 5.98 -17.11 15.31
CA GLU A 128 6.85 -18.16 15.87
C GLU A 128 6.98 -18.04 17.40
N MET A 129 7.06 -16.82 17.95
CA MET A 129 7.17 -16.58 19.40
C MET A 129 5.87 -16.84 20.17
N PHE A 130 4.71 -16.57 19.56
CA PHE A 130 3.40 -16.79 20.17
C PHE A 130 2.88 -18.24 20.04
N ASP A 131 3.53 -19.09 19.25
CA ASP A 131 3.31 -20.55 19.27
C ASP A 131 3.90 -21.22 20.53
N GLU A 132 4.91 -20.62 21.19
CA GLU A 132 5.52 -21.17 22.41
C GLU A 132 5.07 -20.51 23.72
N MET A 133 4.37 -19.36 23.69
CA MET A 133 3.86 -18.71 24.90
C MET A 133 2.46 -18.13 24.70
N LEU A 134 1.46 -18.87 25.17
CA LEU A 134 0.20 -18.32 25.68
C LEU A 134 0.20 -18.54 27.21
N PRO A 135 -0.33 -17.63 28.05
CA PRO A 135 -1.34 -16.59 27.73
C PRO A 135 -1.04 -15.17 28.33
N GLU A 136 -1.95 -14.23 28.04
CA GLU A 136 -2.16 -12.92 28.68
C GLU A 136 -1.37 -11.69 28.17
N SER A 137 -1.70 -11.20 26.97
CA SER A 137 -1.79 -9.75 26.69
C SER A 137 -2.63 -9.49 25.43
N GLN A 138 -3.94 -9.43 25.65
CA GLN A 138 -4.98 -9.52 24.61
C GLN A 138 -5.41 -8.17 24.00
N GLU A 139 -4.70 -7.07 24.22
CA GLU A 139 -5.17 -5.75 23.77
C GLU A 139 -4.32 -5.12 22.66
N ILE A 140 -3.00 -5.38 22.60
CA ILE A 140 -2.12 -4.77 21.59
C ILE A 140 -2.01 -5.64 20.32
N THR A 141 -2.10 -6.96 20.46
CA THR A 141 -2.05 -7.90 19.31
C THR A 141 -3.30 -7.85 18.44
N ASP A 142 -4.45 -7.52 19.01
CA ASP A 142 -5.71 -7.42 18.27
C ASP A 142 -5.76 -6.15 17.42
N GLU A 143 -5.19 -5.03 17.87
CA GLU A 143 -5.08 -3.80 17.09
C GLU A 143 -4.19 -3.98 15.83
N VAL A 144 -3.08 -4.70 15.98
CA VAL A 144 -2.17 -5.03 14.87
C VAL A 144 -2.80 -6.04 13.91
N ARG A 145 -3.56 -7.03 14.41
CA ARG A 145 -4.31 -8.00 13.57
C ARG A 145 -5.47 -7.34 12.81
N GLN A 146 -6.17 -6.37 13.41
CA GLN A 146 -7.26 -5.63 12.76
C GLN A 146 -6.75 -4.74 11.63
N SER A 147 -5.54 -4.16 11.75
CA SER A 147 -4.92 -3.37 10.67
C SER A 147 -4.62 -4.18 9.39
N LEU A 148 -4.58 -5.52 9.49
CA LEU A 148 -4.35 -6.46 8.38
C LEU A 148 -5.65 -7.11 7.85
N ARG A 149 -6.81 -6.82 8.46
CA ARG A 149 -8.12 -7.41 8.11
C ARG A 149 -9.17 -6.38 7.71
N ILE A 150 -8.78 -5.33 6.98
CA ILE A 150 -9.79 -4.54 6.27
C ILE A 150 -10.11 -5.32 5.00
N GLU A 151 -11.03 -6.28 5.10
CA GLU A 151 -11.67 -6.83 3.91
C GLU A 151 -12.30 -5.68 3.13
N GLU A 152 -12.13 -5.69 1.80
CA GLU A 152 -12.56 -4.57 0.95
C GLU A 152 -14.07 -4.40 1.07
N ILE A 153 -14.48 -3.18 1.42
CA ILE A 153 -15.88 -2.76 1.35
C ILE A 153 -16.37 -2.90 -0.09
N MET A 154 -17.49 -3.58 -0.26
CA MET A 154 -18.15 -3.77 -1.54
C MET A 154 -19.28 -2.75 -1.72
N ASN A 155 -19.79 -2.64 -2.93
CA ASN A 155 -20.93 -1.79 -3.25
C ASN A 155 -22.09 -2.64 -3.74
N TYR A 156 -23.30 -2.33 -3.28
CA TYR A 156 -24.54 -3.01 -3.63
C TYR A 156 -25.40 -2.19 -4.60
N GLY A 157 -25.96 -2.88 -5.60
CA GLY A 157 -26.94 -2.31 -6.52
C GLY A 157 -26.40 -1.19 -7.42
N LYS A 158 -27.31 -0.55 -8.16
CA LYS A 158 -26.97 0.56 -9.08
C LYS A 158 -26.64 1.87 -8.34
N GLU A 159 -27.04 1.96 -7.07
CA GLU A 159 -26.84 3.12 -6.20
C GLU A 159 -25.49 3.10 -5.47
N ASN A 160 -24.64 2.08 -5.72
CA ASN A 160 -23.32 1.92 -5.12
C ASN A 160 -23.32 1.97 -3.59
N ILE A 161 -24.24 1.22 -2.98
CA ILE A 161 -24.48 1.27 -1.54
C ILE A 161 -23.35 0.52 -0.80
N PRO A 162 -22.63 1.15 0.14
CA PRO A 162 -21.53 0.49 0.84
C PRO A 162 -22.00 -0.72 1.66
N MET A 163 -21.32 -1.86 1.51
CA MET A 163 -21.63 -3.10 2.22
C MET A 163 -20.38 -3.94 2.51
N GLY A 164 -20.48 -4.80 3.52
CA GLY A 164 -19.50 -5.87 3.78
C GLY A 164 -19.66 -7.03 2.80
N PRO A 165 -18.61 -7.83 2.56
CA PRO A 165 -18.57 -8.80 1.47
C PRO A 165 -19.60 -9.92 1.58
N ASN A 166 -20.08 -10.22 2.79
CA ASN A 166 -20.97 -11.35 3.05
C ASN A 166 -22.46 -10.98 3.02
N VAL A 167 -22.84 -9.73 2.73
CA VAL A 167 -24.24 -9.28 2.80
C VAL A 167 -25.16 -10.05 1.84
N VAL A 168 -24.69 -10.41 0.63
CA VAL A 168 -25.52 -11.17 -0.32
C VAL A 168 -25.75 -12.60 0.16
N ASP A 169 -24.70 -13.24 0.69
CA ASP A 169 -24.69 -14.66 1.02
C ASP A 169 -25.19 -14.96 2.45
N SER A 170 -25.20 -13.98 3.35
CA SER A 170 -25.61 -14.20 4.75
C SER A 170 -27.13 -14.23 4.91
N ASP A 171 -27.67 -15.11 5.74
CA ASP A 171 -29.10 -15.17 6.05
C ASP A 171 -29.57 -14.00 6.94
N ALA A 172 -28.64 -13.34 7.64
CA ALA A 172 -28.88 -12.17 8.47
C ALA A 172 -27.99 -11.00 8.05
N ILE A 173 -28.49 -9.78 8.19
CA ILE A 173 -27.78 -8.53 7.84
C ILE A 173 -27.91 -7.50 8.95
N ILE A 174 -26.90 -6.64 9.03
CA ILE A 174 -26.90 -5.47 9.92
C ILE A 174 -27.01 -4.22 9.06
N VAL A 175 -28.05 -3.42 9.29
CA VAL A 175 -28.30 -2.18 8.57
C VAL A 175 -27.77 -1.02 9.40
N VAL A 176 -26.84 -0.25 8.84
CA VAL A 176 -26.16 0.88 9.50
C VAL A 176 -26.39 2.19 8.74
N GLU A 177 -26.09 3.34 9.36
CA GLU A 177 -26.32 4.64 8.76
C GLU A 177 -25.36 4.89 7.58
N GLY A 178 -24.07 4.66 7.79
CA GLY A 178 -23.03 5.16 6.93
C GLY A 178 -21.92 4.17 6.57
N ARG A 179 -21.08 4.62 5.65
CA ARG A 179 -19.87 3.88 5.22
C ARG A 179 -18.88 3.67 6.38
N ALA A 180 -18.76 4.65 7.27
CA ALA A 180 -17.83 4.59 8.39
C ALA A 180 -18.19 3.45 9.35
N ASP A 181 -19.48 3.25 9.59
CA ASP A 181 -20.02 2.16 10.40
C ASP A 181 -19.72 0.80 9.79
N VAL A 182 -19.96 0.64 8.48
CA VAL A 182 -19.62 -0.59 7.76
C VAL A 182 -18.13 -0.89 7.90
N LEU A 183 -17.27 0.12 7.74
CA LEU A 183 -15.82 -0.06 7.93
C LEU A 183 -15.47 -0.44 9.37
N ASN A 184 -16.12 0.16 10.36
CA ASN A 184 -15.85 -0.16 11.76
C ASN A 184 -16.27 -1.59 12.10
N LEU A 185 -17.46 -2.01 11.65
CA LEU A 185 -17.94 -3.39 11.79
C LEU A 185 -17.00 -4.39 11.09
N LEU A 186 -16.52 -4.07 9.88
CA LEU A 186 -15.55 -4.90 9.17
C LEU A 186 -14.23 -5.03 9.92
N ARG A 187 -13.71 -3.95 10.54
CA ARG A 187 -12.51 -4.00 11.38
C ARG A 187 -12.64 -5.05 12.50
N TYR A 188 -13.85 -5.21 13.05
CA TYR A 188 -14.14 -6.18 14.10
C TYR A 188 -14.65 -7.54 13.59
N GLY A 189 -14.57 -7.79 12.27
CA GLY A 189 -14.88 -9.07 11.65
C GLY A 189 -16.37 -9.30 11.34
N ILE A 190 -17.20 -8.26 11.45
CA ILE A 190 -18.62 -8.31 11.10
C ILE A 190 -18.76 -7.95 9.62
N LYS A 191 -19.09 -8.94 8.79
CA LYS A 191 -18.98 -8.86 7.32
C LYS A 191 -20.31 -8.71 6.58
N ASN A 192 -21.42 -8.74 7.30
CA ASN A 192 -22.79 -8.72 6.79
C ASN A 192 -23.48 -7.37 7.05
N ALA A 193 -22.71 -6.28 7.13
CA ALA A 193 -23.23 -4.93 7.34
C ALA A 193 -23.50 -4.19 6.01
N ILE A 194 -24.58 -3.43 5.91
CA ILE A 194 -24.94 -2.60 4.75
C ILE A 194 -25.41 -1.21 5.20
N ALA A 195 -24.94 -0.16 4.53
CA ALA A 195 -25.30 1.22 4.85
C ALA A 195 -26.61 1.66 4.17
N VAL A 196 -27.40 2.55 4.79
CA VAL A 196 -28.59 3.17 4.16
C VAL A 196 -28.35 4.60 3.67
N GLY A 197 -27.26 5.25 4.09
CA GLY A 197 -26.89 6.59 3.63
C GLY A 197 -27.78 7.70 4.20
N GLY A 198 -28.34 7.50 5.40
CA GLY A 198 -29.18 8.47 6.10
C GLY A 198 -30.66 8.07 6.15
N THR A 199 -31.55 9.06 6.21
CA THR A 199 -32.99 8.83 6.41
C THR A 199 -33.68 8.26 5.17
N ASN A 200 -33.28 8.62 3.95
CA ASN A 200 -33.94 8.09 2.75
C ASN A 200 -33.39 6.71 2.36
N VAL A 201 -34.02 5.65 2.88
CA VAL A 201 -33.59 4.26 2.68
C VAL A 201 -33.71 3.85 1.21
N PRO A 202 -32.63 3.41 0.55
CA PRO A 202 -32.66 2.94 -0.83
C PRO A 202 -33.53 1.70 -1.03
N GLN A 203 -34.30 1.66 -2.12
CA GLN A 203 -35.14 0.51 -2.47
C GLN A 203 -34.38 -0.83 -2.51
N PRO A 204 -33.12 -0.91 -3.00
CA PRO A 204 -32.35 -2.16 -2.96
C PRO A 204 -32.11 -2.70 -1.55
N VAL A 205 -32.00 -1.84 -0.54
CA VAL A 205 -31.84 -2.27 0.86
C VAL A 205 -33.17 -2.78 1.39
N THR A 206 -34.26 -2.08 1.12
CA THR A 206 -35.62 -2.51 1.49
C THR A 206 -35.96 -3.90 0.94
N ASP A 207 -35.61 -4.17 -0.32
CA ASP A 207 -35.84 -5.47 -0.96
C ASP A 207 -34.97 -6.58 -0.35
N LEU A 208 -33.81 -6.22 0.19
CA LEU A 208 -32.91 -7.14 0.89
C LEU A 208 -33.46 -7.47 2.29
N CYS A 209 -33.96 -6.47 3.01
CA CYS A 209 -34.54 -6.63 4.34
C CYS A 209 -35.72 -7.62 4.36
N LYS A 210 -36.52 -7.67 3.28
CA LYS A 210 -37.65 -8.62 3.17
C LYS A 210 -37.23 -10.10 3.06
N LYS A 211 -35.97 -10.38 2.78
CA LYS A 211 -35.47 -11.74 2.47
C LYS A 211 -34.56 -12.31 3.55
N LYS A 212 -34.17 -11.50 4.53
CA LYS A 212 -33.10 -11.81 5.49
C LYS A 212 -33.53 -11.35 6.87
N THR A 213 -32.92 -11.90 7.92
CA THR A 213 -33.10 -11.37 9.28
C THR A 213 -32.36 -10.03 9.40
N VAL A 214 -33.02 -8.99 9.89
CA VAL A 214 -32.52 -7.62 9.88
C VAL A 214 -32.31 -7.09 11.29
N THR A 215 -31.07 -6.69 11.59
CA THR A 215 -30.75 -5.87 12.76
C THR A 215 -30.45 -4.44 12.31
N ALA A 216 -31.25 -3.47 12.72
CA ALA A 216 -30.92 -2.06 12.55
C ALA A 216 -29.95 -1.63 13.64
N PHE A 217 -28.76 -1.14 13.28
CA PHE A 217 -27.76 -0.66 14.22
C PHE A 217 -27.36 0.78 13.90
N THR A 218 -27.86 1.73 14.69
CA THR A 218 -27.66 3.16 14.46
C THR A 218 -26.98 3.85 15.65
N ASP A 219 -26.59 5.09 15.41
CA ASP A 219 -25.97 5.96 16.40
C ASP A 219 -26.86 6.23 17.62
N GLY A 220 -26.20 6.57 18.72
CA GLY A 220 -26.81 6.91 20.00
C GLY A 220 -27.36 8.33 20.06
N ASP A 221 -27.80 8.87 18.93
CA ASP A 221 -28.23 10.26 18.81
C ASP A 221 -29.64 10.38 18.20
N ARG A 222 -30.08 11.61 17.95
CA ARG A 222 -31.39 11.87 17.35
C ARG A 222 -31.44 11.49 15.86
N GLY A 223 -30.32 11.54 15.15
CA GLY A 223 -30.22 11.12 13.75
C GLY A 223 -30.55 9.64 13.60
N GLY A 224 -29.90 8.80 14.41
CA GLY A 224 -30.13 7.35 14.43
C GLY A 224 -31.59 6.98 14.73
N GLU A 225 -32.26 7.70 15.65
CA GLU A 225 -33.68 7.48 15.93
C GLU A 225 -34.60 7.75 14.73
N LEU A 226 -34.29 8.77 13.94
CA LEU A 226 -35.06 9.09 12.74
C LEU A 226 -34.87 8.03 11.66
N ILE A 227 -33.65 7.50 11.51
CA ILE A 227 -33.35 6.42 10.57
C ILE A 227 -34.10 5.15 10.97
N ILE A 228 -34.11 4.76 12.25
CA ILE A 228 -34.88 3.61 12.73
C ILE A 228 -36.37 3.80 12.40
N LYS A 229 -36.94 4.97 12.69
CA LYS A 229 -38.35 5.26 12.43
C LYS A 229 -38.71 5.18 10.95
N GLU A 230 -37.80 5.62 10.08
CA GLU A 230 -38.01 5.54 8.63
C GLU A 230 -37.86 4.10 8.13
N LEU A 231 -36.82 3.38 8.60
CA LEU A 231 -36.58 1.99 8.24
C LEU A 231 -37.77 1.09 8.63
N LEU A 232 -38.35 1.29 9.81
CA LEU A 232 -39.56 0.57 10.27
C LEU A 232 -40.83 0.87 9.45
N GLN A 233 -40.87 1.98 8.70
CA GLN A 233 -41.99 2.28 7.81
C GLN A 233 -41.87 1.59 6.46
N VAL A 234 -40.63 1.37 5.99
CA VAL A 234 -40.36 0.88 4.64
C VAL A 234 -39.91 -0.59 4.59
N ALA A 235 -39.39 -1.14 5.69
CA ALA A 235 -38.79 -2.47 5.77
C ALA A 235 -39.16 -3.20 7.08
N ASP A 236 -39.13 -4.53 7.03
CA ASP A 236 -39.29 -5.38 8.21
C ASP A 236 -37.95 -5.47 8.95
N VAL A 237 -37.93 -5.06 10.22
CA VAL A 237 -36.74 -5.08 11.10
C VAL A 237 -37.02 -6.00 12.27
N ASP A 238 -36.17 -7.02 12.46
CA ASP A 238 -36.32 -8.01 13.52
C ASP A 238 -35.74 -7.52 14.86
N PHE A 239 -34.58 -6.85 14.79
CA PHE A 239 -33.85 -6.37 15.97
C PHE A 239 -33.39 -4.93 15.80
N ILE A 240 -33.36 -4.20 16.91
CA ILE A 240 -32.85 -2.82 16.95
C ILE A 240 -31.74 -2.78 17.98
N ALA A 241 -30.54 -2.42 17.52
CA ALA A 241 -29.36 -2.14 18.31
C ALA A 241 -29.05 -0.64 18.24
N ARG A 242 -28.53 -0.08 19.33
CA ARG A 242 -28.08 1.32 19.36
C ARG A 242 -26.71 1.44 20.00
N ALA A 243 -25.93 2.37 19.48
CA ALA A 243 -24.73 2.82 20.15
C ALA A 243 -25.09 3.52 21.47
N PRO A 244 -24.19 3.55 22.47
CA PRO A 244 -24.39 4.34 23.69
C PRO A 244 -24.69 5.80 23.40
N ASP A 245 -25.44 6.46 24.28
CA ASP A 245 -25.87 7.85 24.11
C ASP A 245 -24.72 8.78 23.74
N GLY A 246 -24.88 9.48 22.61
CA GLY A 246 -23.90 10.45 22.09
C GLY A 246 -22.67 9.85 21.39
N LYS A 247 -22.62 8.53 21.16
CA LYS A 247 -21.57 7.89 20.34
C LYS A 247 -22.11 7.45 18.98
N GLY A 248 -21.26 7.58 17.96
CA GLY A 248 -21.48 7.00 16.63
C GLY A 248 -20.98 5.56 16.56
N VAL A 249 -21.59 4.74 15.70
CA VAL A 249 -21.18 3.34 15.47
C VAL A 249 -19.74 3.28 14.97
N GLU A 250 -19.26 4.29 14.25
CA GLU A 250 -17.88 4.40 13.79
C GLU A 250 -16.84 4.60 14.90
N GLU A 251 -17.26 5.04 16.08
CA GLU A 251 -16.39 5.33 17.24
C GLU A 251 -16.35 4.18 18.25
N LEU A 252 -17.19 3.17 18.09
CA LEU A 252 -17.30 2.08 19.05
C LEU A 252 -16.11 1.12 18.98
N VAL A 253 -15.68 0.66 20.16
CA VAL A 253 -14.71 -0.45 20.26
C VAL A 253 -15.42 -1.80 20.20
N GLN A 254 -14.68 -2.88 19.92
CA GLN A 254 -15.23 -4.24 19.76
C GLN A 254 -16.19 -4.66 20.89
N LYS A 255 -15.80 -4.40 22.15
CA LYS A 255 -16.61 -4.76 23.33
C LYS A 255 -17.93 -4.00 23.39
N GLU A 256 -17.98 -2.77 22.88
CA GLU A 256 -19.20 -1.97 22.83
C GLU A 256 -20.13 -2.47 21.72
N ILE A 257 -19.59 -2.78 20.54
CA ILE A 257 -20.35 -3.33 19.41
C ILE A 257 -21.01 -4.67 19.78
N LEU A 258 -20.24 -5.59 20.37
CA LEU A 258 -20.74 -6.91 20.82
C LEU A 258 -21.74 -6.83 21.97
N LYS A 259 -21.81 -5.70 22.69
CA LYS A 259 -22.78 -5.47 23.75
C LYS A 259 -24.07 -4.87 23.20
N SER A 260 -23.97 -4.06 22.13
CA SER A 260 -25.10 -3.44 21.46
C SER A 260 -25.85 -4.41 20.53
N LEU A 261 -25.14 -5.33 19.88
CA LEU A 261 -25.67 -6.40 19.01
C LEU A 261 -26.01 -7.66 19.81
#